data_AF-A0A521XFA2-F1
#
_entry.id   AF-A0A521XFA2-F1
#
_cell.length_a   1.000
_cell.length_b   1.000
_cell.length_c   1.000
_cell.angle_alpha   90.00
_cell.angle_beta   90.00
_cell.angle_gamma   90.00
#
_symmetry.space_group_name_H-M   'P 1'
#
loop_
_entity.id
_entity.type
_entity.pdbx_description
1 polymer ?
#
loop_
_entity_poly.entity_id
_entity_poly.type
_entity_poly.pdbx_seq_one_letter_code
_entity_poly.pdbx_strand_id
1 'polypeptide(L)' 'MSDMHHYVTAISKIVSDEHDDEVILRGHRLSDLIQNASFAEAVFLLLAGRMPNRGQARTLDALLTA' A
#
# COMPACT_ATOMS: atom_id res chain seq x y z
N MET A 1 21.29 -6.13 25.21
CA MET A 1 20.41 -5.15 24.56
C MET A 1 20.21 -5.64 23.14
N SER A 2 19.04 -6.20 22.84
CA SER A 2 18.79 -6.86 21.55
C SER A 2 18.93 -5.84 20.43
N ASP A 3 19.69 -6.19 19.39
CA ASP A 3 19.86 -5.41 18.19
C ASP A 3 18.49 -5.22 17.51
N MET A 4 17.90 -4.03 17.67
CA MET A 4 16.58 -3.65 17.18
C MET A 4 16.63 -3.25 15.69
N HIS A 5 17.81 -3.22 15.06
CA HIS A 5 18.02 -2.53 13.78
C HIS A 5 17.92 -3.40 12.52
N HIS A 6 17.40 -4.62 12.59
CA HIS A 6 17.45 -5.54 11.44
C HIS A 6 16.08 -5.92 10.83
N TYR A 7 15.07 -5.07 10.96
CA TYR A 7 13.81 -5.27 10.23
C TYR A 7 13.75 -4.37 9.00
N VAL A 8 13.74 -5.01 7.82
CA VAL A 8 13.55 -4.34 6.54
C VAL A 8 12.19 -4.72 5.97
N THR A 9 11.53 -3.76 5.32
CA THR A 9 10.25 -4.00 4.64
C THR A 9 10.28 -3.40 3.25
N ALA A 10 9.59 -4.06 2.33
CA ALA A 10 9.32 -3.55 0.99
C ALA A 10 7.87 -3.09 0.83
N ILE A 11 7.07 -3.07 1.91
CA ILE A 11 5.62 -2.78 1.87
C ILE A 11 5.37 -1.29 2.00
N SER A 12 5.83 -0.66 3.08
CA SER A 12 5.58 0.75 3.33
C SER A 12 6.76 1.43 4.02
N LYS A 13 6.81 2.75 3.89
CA LYS A 13 7.69 3.62 4.65
C LYS A 13 6.99 4.95 4.94
N ILE A 14 7.38 5.59 6.03
CA ILE A 14 7.02 6.98 6.32
C ILE A 14 8.18 7.84 5.84
N VAL A 15 7.86 8.93 5.14
CA VAL A 15 8.81 9.94 4.69
C VAL A 15 8.37 11.26 5.29
N SER A 16 9.15 11.78 6.23
CA SER A 16 8.91 13.06 6.88
C SER A 16 9.73 14.16 6.20
N ASP A 17 9.12 15.31 5.93
CA ASP A 17 9.83 16.54 5.62
C ASP A 17 9.57 17.62 6.69
N GLU A 18 10.04 18.86 6.46
CA GLU A 18 9.93 19.97 7.42
C GLU A 18 8.47 20.41 7.65
N HIS A 19 7.54 19.97 6.81
CA HIS A 19 6.15 20.41 6.77
C HIS A 19 5.14 19.30 6.99
N ASP A 20 5.41 18.06 6.55
CA ASP A 20 4.45 16.95 6.68
C ASP A 20 5.08 15.55 6.70
N ASP A 21 4.29 14.59 7.17
CA ASP A 21 4.59 13.17 7.16
C ASP A 21 3.80 12.45 6.07
N GLU A 22 4.50 11.80 5.14
CA GLU A 22 3.86 11.03 4.08
C GLU A 22 4.05 9.53 4.23
N VAL A 23 2.97 8.78 3.99
CA VAL A 23 3.01 7.33 3.89
C VAL A 23 3.20 6.93 2.43
N ILE A 24 4.28 6.19 2.15
CA ILE A 24 4.52 5.54 0.87
C ILE A 24 4.20 4.06 0.99
N LEU A 25 3.26 3.58 0.18
CA LEU A 25 2.87 2.18 0.07
C LEU A 25 3.33 1.61 -1.27
N ARG A 26 4.27 0.65 -1.25
CA ARG A 26 4.80 -0.02 -2.45
C ARG A 26 5.26 0.96 -3.56
N GLY A 27 5.78 2.12 -3.17
CA GLY A 27 6.23 3.16 -4.09
C GLY A 27 5.17 4.21 -4.49
N HIS A 28 3.93 4.08 -4.02
CA HIS A 28 2.85 5.04 -4.25
C HIS A 28 2.58 5.87 -3.00
N ARG A 29 2.28 7.17 -3.14
CA ARG A 29 1.79 7.98 -2.01
C ARG A 29 0.41 7.50 -1.60
N LEU A 30 0.19 7.34 -0.30
CA LEU A 30 -1.10 6.88 0.21
C LEU A 30 -2.24 7.87 -0.14
N SER A 31 -1.95 9.17 -0.11
CA SER A 31 -2.88 10.22 -0.54
C SER A 31 -3.36 10.03 -1.99
N ASP A 32 -2.44 9.70 -2.90
CA ASP A 32 -2.78 9.42 -4.30
C ASP A 32 -3.66 8.17 -4.43
N LEU A 33 -3.35 7.11 -3.66
CA LEU A 33 -4.14 5.88 -3.66
C LEU A 33 -5.56 6.11 -3.15
N ILE A 34 -5.73 6.90 -2.09
CA ILE A 34 -7.06 7.24 -1.54
C ILE A 34 -7.92 7.97 -2.58
N GLN A 35 -7.30 8.82 -3.40
CA GLN A 35 -8.02 9.59 -4.42
C GLN A 35 -8.33 8.76 -5.67
N ASN A 36 -7.47 7.81 -6.03
CA ASN A 36 -7.47 7.23 -7.39
C ASN A 36 -7.64 5.71 -7.45
N ALA A 37 -7.60 4.99 -6.33
CA ALA A 37 -7.72 3.54 -6.29
C ALA A 37 -8.84 3.11 -5.34
N SER A 38 -9.52 2.01 -5.66
CA SER A 38 -10.45 1.38 -4.74
C SER A 38 -9.70 0.70 -3.58
N PHE A 39 -10.41 0.42 -2.49
CA PHE A 39 -9.84 -0.33 -1.37
C PHE A 39 -9.28 -1.69 -1.82
N ALA A 40 -10.02 -2.43 -2.64
CA ALA A 40 -9.57 -3.70 -3.19
C ALA A 40 -8.29 -3.56 -4.04
N GLU A 41 -8.19 -2.50 -4.84
CA GLU A 41 -6.99 -2.23 -5.63
C GLU A 41 -5.77 -1.90 -4.76
N ALA A 42 -5.96 -1.09 -3.70
CA ALA A 42 -4.90 -0.76 -2.75
C ALA A 42 -4.44 -1.98 -1.94
N VAL A 43 -5.37 -2.85 -1.50
CA VAL A 43 -5.03 -4.11 -0.84
C VAL A 43 -4.29 -5.05 -1.79
N PHE A 44 -4.72 -5.13 -3.06
CA PHE A 44 -4.02 -5.92 -4.06
C PHE A 44 -2.57 -5.43 -4.24
N LEU A 45 -2.36 -4.11 -4.35
CA LEU A 45 -1.03 -3.51 -4.41
C LEU A 45 -0.19 -3.88 -3.19
N LEU A 46 -0.74 -3.75 -1.98
CA LEU A 46 -0.06 -4.06 -0.72
C LEU A 46 0.47 -5.50 -0.71
N LEU A 47 -0.40 -6.45 -1.05
CA LEU A 47 -0.11 -7.89 -1.02
C LEU A 47 0.78 -8.35 -2.19
N ALA A 48 0.45 -7.94 -3.41
CA ALA A 48 1.09 -8.43 -4.64
C ALA A 48 2.29 -7.57 -5.09
N GLY A 49 2.46 -6.36 -4.55
CA GLY A 49 3.51 -5.43 -4.93
C GLY A 49 3.33 -4.76 -6.29
N ARG A 50 2.16 -4.90 -6.92
CA ARG A 50 1.78 -4.25 -8.19
C ARG A 50 0.29 -3.94 -8.21
N MET A 51 -0.11 -2.99 -9.05
CA MET A 51 -1.53 -2.76 -9.29
C MET A 51 -2.21 -3.98 -9.95
N PRO A 52 -3.47 -4.27 -9.61
CA PRO A 52 -4.24 -5.31 -10.27
C PRO A 52 -4.61 -4.92 -11.70
N ASN A 53 -4.93 -5.91 -12.52
CA ASN A 53 -5.76 -5.68 -13.71
C ASN A 53 -7.25 -5.65 -13.32
N ARG A 54 -8.13 -5.24 -14.24
CA ARG A 54 -9.59 -5.12 -13.99
C ARG A 54 -10.23 -6.40 -13.46
N GLY A 55 -9.84 -7.56 -13.96
CA GLY A 55 -10.37 -8.85 -13.50
C GLY A 55 -9.95 -9.16 -12.07
N GLN A 56 -8.66 -8.96 -11.76
CA GLN A 56 -8.10 -9.16 -10.43
C GLN A 56 -8.74 -8.22 -9.39
N ALA A 57 -8.93 -6.95 -9.74
CA ALA A 57 -9.61 -5.98 -8.88
C ALA A 57 -11.04 -6.43 -8.56
N ARG A 58 -11.82 -6.80 -9.59
CA ARG A 58 -13.20 -7.27 -9.43
C ARG A 58 -13.30 -8.55 -8.59
N THR A 59 -12.38 -9.50 -8.79
CA THR A 59 -12.37 -10.74 -8.00
C THR A 59 -12.05 -10.47 -6.54
N LEU A 60 -11.03 -9.66 -6.26
CA LEU A 60 -10.66 -9.36 -4.87
C LEU A 60 -11.74 -8.54 -4.16
N ASP A 61 -12.33 -7.56 -4.85
CA ASP A 61 -13.45 -6.78 -4.32
C ASP A 61 -14.62 -7.69 -3.91
N ALA A 62 -15.03 -8.61 -4.80
CA ALA A 62 -16.09 -9.57 -4.49
C ALA A 62 -15.76 -10.49 -3.30
N LEU A 63 -14.48 -10.82 -3.06
CA LEU A 63 -14.07 -11.62 -1.90
C LEU A 63 -14.12 -10.82 -0.59
N LEU A 64 -13.90 -9.51 -0.64
CA LEU A 64 -13.84 -8.63 0.52
C LEU A 64 -15.21 -8.09 0.94
N THR A 65 -16.20 -8.11 0.03
CA THR A 65 -17.54 -7.55 0.26
C THR A 65 -18.67 -8.57 0.23
N ALA A 66 -18.36 -9.87 0.15
CA ALA A 66 -19.36 -10.96 0.12
C ALA A 66 -20.05 -11.18 1.47
#